data_AF-A0A819KXX1-F1
#
_entry.id   AF-A0A819KXX1-F1
#
_cell.length_a   1.000
_cell.length_b   1.000
_cell.length_c   1.000
_cell.angle_alpha   90.00
_cell.angle_beta   90.00
_cell.angle_gamma   90.00
#
_symmetry.space_group_name_H-M   'P 1'
#
loop_
_entity.id
_entity.type
_entity.pdbx_description
1 polymer ?
#
loop_
_entity_poly.entity_id
_entity_poly.type
_entity_poly.pdbx_seq_one_letter_code
_entity_poly.pdbx_strand_id
1 'polypeptide(L)'
;IFFFGYLSTWVLTEIAKNFVGELRPHFRAVCQPTYNCSAVTSLNQFNTYLQYGIDFTCQNTDDAAVREARRSFFSGHASAIFYGLVWLIMYIHVSWSWRHLGILGHLFQIGIAILAFYIGYSRISDYQHHWQDVLAGGILGSFIAFFTFKFILNWRHYSPKFLPYTVSSLPRTPPIYQRRNIDYGQMKII
;
A
#
# COMPACT_ATOMS: atom_id res chain seq x y z
N ILE A 1 -15.49 2.09 -7.06
CA ILE A 1 -14.18 2.81 -7.09
C ILE A 1 -13.06 1.91 -6.59
N PHE A 2 -13.17 1.29 -5.41
CA PHE A 2 -12.18 0.31 -4.93
C PHE A 2 -11.89 -0.81 -5.96
N PHE A 3 -12.92 -1.46 -6.50
CA PHE A 3 -12.76 -2.50 -7.52
C PHE A 3 -12.11 -2.01 -8.81
N PHE A 4 -12.41 -0.78 -9.22
CA PHE A 4 -11.80 -0.16 -10.40
C PHE A 4 -10.29 0.00 -10.20
N GLY A 5 -9.87 0.60 -9.07
CA GLY A 5 -8.45 0.74 -8.77
C GLY A 5 -7.72 -0.60 -8.54
N TYR A 6 -8.42 -1.61 -7.99
CA TYR A 6 -7.89 -2.96 -7.85
C TYR A 6 -7.61 -3.58 -9.22
N LEU A 7 -8.59 -3.49 -10.14
CA LEU A 7 -8.44 -3.99 -11.50
C LEU A 7 -7.33 -3.25 -12.26
N SER A 8 -7.25 -1.93 -12.12
CA SER A 8 -6.15 -1.14 -12.70
C SER A 8 -4.79 -1.57 -12.17
N THR A 9 -4.66 -1.80 -10.87
CA THR A 9 -3.43 -2.31 -10.25
C THR A 9 -3.06 -3.68 -10.80
N TRP A 10 -4.04 -4.59 -10.92
CA TRP A 10 -3.81 -5.92 -11.47
C TRP A 10 -3.31 -5.87 -12.92
N VAL A 11 -3.98 -5.10 -13.78
CA VAL A 11 -3.59 -4.92 -15.19
C VAL A 11 -2.20 -4.30 -15.30
N LEU A 12 -1.90 -3.25 -14.55
CA LEU A 12 -0.59 -2.60 -14.58
C LEU A 12 0.53 -3.54 -14.12
N THR A 13 0.29 -4.36 -13.09
CA THR A 13 1.26 -5.35 -12.64
C THR A 13 1.49 -6.45 -13.69
N GLU A 14 0.44 -6.93 -14.37
CA GLU A 14 0.60 -7.90 -15.47
C GLU A 14 1.35 -7.31 -16.68
N ILE A 15 1.11 -6.03 -16.98
CA ILE A 15 1.87 -5.34 -18.02
C ILE A 15 3.34 -5.23 -17.60
N ALA A 16 3.62 -4.76 -16.38
CA ALA A 16 4.98 -4.58 -15.88
C ALA A 16 5.80 -5.88 -15.86
N LYS A 17 5.16 -7.02 -15.53
CA LYS A 17 5.78 -8.35 -15.63
C LYS A 17 6.31 -8.67 -17.03
N ASN A 18 5.58 -8.27 -18.07
CA ASN A 18 5.96 -8.54 -19.46
C ASN A 18 7.06 -7.57 -19.97
N PHE A 19 7.21 -6.40 -19.35
CA PHE A 19 8.20 -5.40 -19.77
C PHE A 19 9.61 -5.65 -19.22
N VAL A 20 9.76 -6.13 -17.99
CA VAL A 20 11.08 -6.22 -17.34
C VAL A 20 11.80 -7.55 -17.60
N GLY A 21 11.07 -8.67 -17.65
CA GLY A 21 11.65 -9.96 -18.06
C GLY A 21 12.79 -10.53 -17.19
N GLU A 22 12.91 -10.11 -15.93
CA GLU A 22 13.97 -10.61 -15.03
C GLU A 22 13.69 -12.03 -14.52
N LEU A 23 14.74 -12.82 -14.23
CA LEU A 23 14.68 -14.25 -13.87
C LEU A 23 14.55 -14.50 -12.36
N ARG A 24 13.71 -15.49 -11.96
CA ARG A 24 13.39 -15.71 -10.54
C ARG A 24 14.56 -16.39 -9.85
N PRO A 25 14.79 -16.21 -8.54
CA PRO A 25 15.83 -16.93 -7.82
C PRO A 25 15.70 -18.46 -7.92
N HIS A 26 14.48 -19.00 -8.06
CA HIS A 26 14.24 -20.44 -8.29
C HIS A 26 14.30 -20.87 -9.77
N PHE A 27 14.60 -19.96 -10.69
CA PHE A 27 14.69 -20.25 -12.12
C PHE A 27 15.69 -21.38 -12.42
N ARG A 28 16.82 -21.40 -11.71
CA ARG A 28 17.86 -22.43 -11.87
C ARG A 28 17.34 -23.83 -11.54
N ALA A 29 16.50 -23.94 -10.51
CA ALA A 29 15.92 -25.21 -10.09
C ALA A 29 14.88 -25.73 -11.10
N VAL A 30 14.12 -24.81 -11.72
CA VAL A 30 13.05 -25.15 -12.68
C VAL A 30 13.58 -25.43 -14.08
N CYS A 31 14.50 -24.61 -14.59
CA CYS A 31 15.02 -24.75 -15.95
C CYS A 31 16.07 -25.86 -16.08
N GLN A 32 16.88 -26.11 -15.04
CA GLN A 32 18.05 -27.01 -15.10
C GLN A 32 18.87 -26.76 -16.37
N PRO A 33 19.52 -25.60 -16.49
CA PRO A 33 20.20 -25.20 -17.72
C PRO A 33 21.37 -26.14 -18.05
N THR A 34 21.37 -26.67 -19.26
CA THR A 34 22.52 -27.36 -19.85
C THR A 34 23.35 -26.36 -20.65
N TYR A 35 24.66 -26.33 -20.37
CA TYR A 35 25.60 -25.41 -21.02
C TYR A 35 26.48 -26.19 -21.98
N ASN A 36 26.69 -25.70 -23.20
CA ASN A 36 27.70 -26.24 -24.09
C ASN A 36 29.07 -25.62 -23.75
N CYS A 37 29.82 -26.28 -22.87
CA CYS A 37 31.14 -25.82 -22.44
C CYS A 37 32.18 -25.75 -23.58
N SER A 38 31.89 -26.29 -24.76
CA SER A 38 32.81 -26.29 -25.91
C SER A 38 32.95 -24.92 -26.59
N ALA A 39 32.04 -23.97 -26.31
CA ALA A 39 32.04 -22.63 -26.91
C ALA A 39 32.71 -21.56 -26.02
N VAL A 40 33.10 -21.91 -24.79
CA VAL A 40 33.58 -20.94 -23.79
C VAL A 40 35.11 -21.04 -23.70
N THR A 41 35.80 -20.02 -24.20
CA THR A 41 37.28 -20.01 -24.27
C THR A 41 37.94 -19.22 -23.14
N SER A 42 37.18 -18.49 -22.32
CA SER A 42 37.73 -17.72 -21.19
C SER A 42 36.77 -17.64 -19.98
N LEU A 43 37.35 -17.49 -18.79
CA LEU A 43 36.62 -17.36 -17.51
C LEU A 43 35.71 -16.11 -17.47
N ASN A 44 36.12 -15.03 -18.15
CA ASN A 44 35.30 -13.82 -18.27
C ASN A 44 34.07 -14.06 -19.15
N GLN A 45 34.22 -14.80 -20.24
CA GLN A 45 33.10 -15.17 -21.11
C GLN A 45 32.11 -16.10 -20.37
N PHE A 46 32.59 -16.98 -19.49
CA PHE A 46 31.75 -17.84 -18.65
C PHE A 46 30.88 -17.05 -17.66
N ASN A 47 31.46 -16.05 -16.97
CA ASN A 47 30.72 -15.19 -16.04
C ASN A 47 29.66 -14.34 -16.75
N THR A 48 29.98 -13.82 -17.94
CA THR A 48 29.00 -13.09 -18.77
C THR A 48 27.90 -14.01 -19.29
N TYR A 49 28.21 -15.25 -19.68
CA TYR A 49 27.22 -16.25 -20.11
C TYR A 49 26.24 -16.62 -18.98
N LEU A 50 26.73 -16.80 -17.76
CA LEU A 50 25.90 -17.09 -16.58
C LEU A 50 25.04 -15.89 -16.15
N GLN A 51 25.54 -14.66 -16.35
CA GLN A 51 24.85 -13.43 -15.95
C GLN A 51 23.81 -12.97 -16.97
N TYR A 52 24.05 -13.17 -18.27
CA TYR A 52 23.18 -12.69 -19.36
C TYR A 52 22.37 -13.80 -20.05
N GLY A 53 22.60 -15.07 -19.72
CA GLY A 53 21.74 -16.17 -20.15
C GLY A 53 21.68 -16.36 -21.67
N ILE A 54 22.82 -16.25 -22.35
CA ILE A 54 22.85 -16.00 -23.79
C ILE A 54 22.63 -17.29 -24.62
N ASP A 55 23.03 -18.47 -24.15
CA ASP A 55 22.65 -19.76 -24.77
C ASP A 55 22.61 -20.88 -23.72
N PHE A 56 21.43 -21.19 -23.18
CA PHE A 56 21.22 -22.38 -22.37
C PHE A 56 19.94 -23.08 -22.77
N THR A 57 19.98 -24.41 -22.85
CA THR A 57 18.80 -25.24 -23.10
C THR A 57 18.27 -25.70 -21.75
N CYS A 58 17.01 -25.40 -21.44
CA CYS A 58 16.37 -25.95 -20.26
C CYS A 58 16.14 -27.45 -20.48
N GLN A 59 16.51 -28.27 -19.50
CA GLN A 59 16.29 -29.71 -19.54
C GLN A 59 14.83 -30.08 -19.21
N ASN A 60 14.12 -29.18 -18.52
CA ASN A 60 12.71 -29.36 -18.19
C ASN A 60 11.84 -29.20 -19.44
N THR A 61 10.92 -30.15 -19.65
CA THR A 61 9.99 -30.19 -20.79
C THR A 61 8.73 -29.35 -20.56
N ASP A 62 8.51 -28.85 -19.34
CA ASP A 62 7.41 -27.94 -19.04
C ASP A 62 7.77 -26.49 -19.37
N ASP A 63 7.52 -26.10 -20.62
CA ASP A 63 7.72 -24.73 -21.10
C ASP A 63 6.89 -23.69 -20.34
N ALA A 64 5.74 -24.07 -19.76
CA ALA A 64 4.93 -23.14 -18.99
C ALA A 64 5.60 -22.80 -17.65
N ALA A 65 6.13 -23.80 -16.95
CA ALA A 65 6.89 -23.60 -15.72
C ALA A 65 8.18 -22.80 -15.96
N VAL A 66 8.89 -23.07 -17.06
CA VAL A 66 10.10 -22.33 -17.45
C VAL A 66 9.77 -20.87 -17.78
N ARG A 67 8.71 -20.60 -18.54
CA ARG A 67 8.27 -19.23 -18.85
C ARG A 67 7.84 -18.47 -17.62
N GLU A 68 7.16 -19.12 -16.68
CA GLU A 68 6.78 -18.52 -15.40
C GLU A 68 7.99 -18.18 -14.54
N ALA A 69 9.00 -19.05 -14.53
CA ALA A 69 10.24 -18.82 -13.82
C ALA A 69 11.13 -17.72 -14.46
N ARG A 70 10.93 -17.39 -15.74
CA ARG A 70 11.55 -16.23 -16.43
C ARG A 70 10.81 -14.91 -16.18
N ARG A 71 9.70 -14.90 -15.44
CA ARG A 71 8.88 -13.71 -15.17
C ARG A 71 8.92 -13.36 -13.68
N SER A 72 9.90 -12.59 -13.24
CA SER A 72 10.05 -12.27 -11.80
C SER A 72 9.43 -10.97 -11.38
N PHE A 73 9.25 -10.05 -12.32
CA PHE A 73 9.17 -8.66 -11.92
C PHE A 73 7.75 -8.19 -11.62
N PHE A 74 7.61 -7.66 -10.40
CA PHE A 74 6.39 -7.28 -9.68
C PHE A 74 5.55 -8.44 -9.15
N SER A 75 5.61 -8.65 -7.83
CA SER A 75 4.68 -9.55 -7.15
C SER A 75 3.26 -8.97 -7.24
N GLY A 76 2.41 -9.61 -8.06
CA GLY A 76 0.99 -9.30 -8.16
C GLY A 76 0.32 -9.30 -6.78
N HIS A 77 0.68 -10.28 -5.94
CA HIS A 77 0.22 -10.35 -4.56
C HIS A 77 0.65 -9.13 -3.74
N ALA A 78 1.92 -8.72 -3.79
CA ALA A 78 2.38 -7.55 -3.06
C ALA A 78 1.64 -6.28 -3.49
N SER A 79 1.54 -6.01 -4.80
CA SER A 79 0.84 -4.83 -5.32
C SER A 79 -0.63 -4.77 -4.88
N ALA A 80 -1.33 -5.91 -4.90
CA ALA A 80 -2.72 -6.03 -4.46
C ALA A 80 -2.89 -5.78 -2.96
N ILE A 81 -2.01 -6.33 -2.13
CA ILE A 81 -2.05 -6.17 -0.67
C ILE A 81 -1.76 -4.71 -0.28
N PHE A 82 -0.72 -4.11 -0.84
CA PHE A 82 -0.40 -2.71 -0.59
C PHE A 82 -1.52 -1.78 -1.07
N TYR A 83 -2.07 -2.00 -2.26
CA TYR A 83 -3.24 -1.24 -2.73
C TYR A 83 -4.41 -1.32 -1.75
N GLY A 84 -4.79 -2.55 -1.34
CA GLY A 84 -5.92 -2.78 -0.45
C GLY A 84 -5.76 -2.14 0.93
N LEU A 85 -4.60 -2.33 1.56
CA LEU A 85 -4.34 -1.85 2.92
C LEU A 85 -4.13 -0.34 2.97
N VAL A 86 -3.47 0.26 1.96
CA VAL A 86 -3.34 1.73 1.86
C VAL A 86 -4.69 2.38 1.63
N TRP A 87 -5.52 1.83 0.73
CA TRP A 87 -6.87 2.33 0.51
C TRP A 87 -7.73 2.22 1.79
N LEU A 88 -7.61 1.11 2.52
CA LEU A 88 -8.31 0.90 3.79
C LEU A 88 -7.89 1.92 4.86
N ILE A 89 -6.59 2.19 5.00
CA ILE A 89 -6.07 3.21 5.93
C ILE A 89 -6.67 4.57 5.59
N MET A 90 -6.67 4.97 4.32
CA MET A 90 -7.25 6.25 3.88
C MET A 90 -8.77 6.30 4.10
N TYR A 91 -9.47 5.21 3.83
CA TYR A 91 -10.91 5.11 4.04
C TYR A 91 -11.30 5.26 5.51
N ILE A 92 -10.59 4.56 6.41
CA ILE A 92 -10.79 4.67 7.86
C ILE A 92 -10.47 6.10 8.32
N HIS A 93 -9.40 6.70 7.80
CA HIS A 93 -9.00 8.05 8.18
C HIS A 93 -10.10 9.09 7.92
N VAL A 94 -10.81 8.97 6.80
CA VAL A 94 -11.94 9.86 6.45
C VAL A 94 -13.20 9.51 7.22
N SER A 95 -13.52 8.21 7.31
CA SER A 95 -14.81 7.73 7.80
C SER A 95 -14.94 7.85 9.32
N TRP A 96 -13.83 7.79 10.04
CA TRP A 96 -13.84 7.77 11.49
C TRP A 96 -13.86 9.18 12.07
N SER A 97 -14.88 9.51 12.88
CA SER A 97 -14.88 10.76 13.64
C SER A 97 -13.87 10.65 14.79
N TRP A 98 -12.71 11.27 14.62
CA TRP A 98 -11.58 11.22 15.57
C TRP A 98 -11.87 11.77 16.97
N ARG A 99 -13.07 12.33 17.19
CA ARG A 99 -13.48 12.99 18.43
C ARG A 99 -13.62 12.05 19.63
N HIS A 100 -13.82 10.75 19.40
CA HIS A 100 -14.05 9.77 20.48
C HIS A 100 -12.93 8.73 20.65
N LEU A 101 -12.02 8.57 19.67
CA LEU A 101 -11.05 7.47 19.66
C LEU A 101 -9.57 7.89 19.57
N GLY A 102 -9.28 9.19 19.53
CA GLY A 102 -7.94 9.77 19.77
C GLY A 102 -6.76 8.92 19.26
N ILE A 103 -5.85 8.55 20.18
CA ILE A 103 -4.63 7.77 19.90
C ILE A 103 -4.92 6.35 19.37
N LEU A 104 -6.00 5.71 19.81
CA LEU A 104 -6.33 4.33 19.45
C LEU A 104 -6.65 4.19 17.95
N GLY A 105 -7.30 5.20 17.36
CA GLY A 105 -7.53 5.23 15.92
C GLY A 105 -6.23 5.27 15.12
N HIS A 106 -5.22 6.02 15.58
CA HIS A 106 -3.91 6.09 14.93
C HIS A 106 -3.12 4.79 15.12
N LEU A 107 -3.19 4.18 16.30
CA LEU A 107 -2.57 2.88 16.57
C LEU A 107 -3.16 1.78 15.68
N PHE A 108 -4.47 1.79 15.44
CA PHE A 108 -5.11 0.84 14.53
C PHE A 108 -4.62 1.02 13.09
N GLN A 109 -4.48 2.25 12.62
CA GLN A 109 -3.93 2.54 11.28
C GLN A 109 -2.47 2.09 11.15
N ILE A 110 -1.66 2.33 12.19
CA ILE A 110 -0.28 1.85 12.26
C ILE A 110 -0.26 0.31 12.24
N GLY A 111 -1.17 -0.35 12.96
CA GLY A 111 -1.31 -1.81 12.94
C GLY A 111 -1.59 -2.36 11.54
N ILE A 112 -2.49 -1.73 10.78
CA ILE A 112 -2.78 -2.10 9.38
C ILE A 112 -1.54 -1.88 8.48
N ALA A 113 -0.80 -0.78 8.68
CA ALA A 113 0.43 -0.53 7.93
C ALA A 113 1.51 -1.57 8.24
N ILE A 114 1.71 -1.92 9.51
CA ILE A 114 2.65 -2.99 9.93
C ILE A 114 2.24 -4.32 9.30
N LEU A 115 0.95 -4.64 9.28
CA LEU A 115 0.44 -5.85 8.63
C LEU A 115 0.77 -5.86 7.12
N ALA A 116 0.65 -4.73 6.43
CA ALA A 116 1.03 -4.62 5.01
C ALA A 116 2.50 -4.96 4.79
N PHE A 117 3.39 -4.38 5.60
CA PHE A 117 4.82 -4.66 5.54
C PHE A 117 5.16 -6.10 5.95
N TYR A 118 4.47 -6.67 6.94
CA TYR A 118 4.67 -8.06 7.36
C TYR A 118 4.30 -9.05 6.25
N ILE A 119 3.17 -8.84 5.58
CA ILE A 119 2.75 -9.69 4.44
C ILE A 119 3.69 -9.48 3.23
N GLY A 120 4.19 -8.26 3.03
CA GLY A 120 5.24 -8.01 2.04
C GLY A 120 6.54 -8.76 2.38
N TYR A 121 6.96 -8.72 3.64
CA TYR A 121 8.16 -9.39 4.13
C TYR A 121 8.08 -10.90 4.03
N SER A 122 6.92 -11.52 4.32
CA SER A 122 6.76 -12.97 4.14
C SER A 122 7.01 -13.41 2.70
N ARG A 123 6.71 -12.56 1.71
CA ARG A 123 7.05 -12.84 0.29
C ARG A 123 8.54 -12.77 -0.03
N ILE A 124 9.33 -12.03 0.75
CA ILE A 124 10.79 -11.99 0.66
C ILE A 124 11.37 -13.22 1.38
N SER A 125 10.82 -13.56 2.55
CA SER A 125 11.27 -14.68 3.38
C SER A 125 11.12 -16.05 2.70
N ASP A 126 10.16 -16.20 1.78
CA ASP A 126 9.94 -17.45 1.04
C ASP A 126 10.95 -17.66 -0.12
N TYR A 127 12.00 -16.84 -0.23
CA TYR A 127 13.04 -16.90 -1.29
C TYR A 127 12.49 -16.87 -2.74
N GLN A 128 11.24 -16.47 -2.94
CA GLN A 128 10.61 -16.48 -4.27
C GLN A 128 10.85 -15.19 -5.05
N HIS A 129 11.15 -14.08 -4.36
CA HIS A 129 11.27 -12.75 -4.95
C HIS A 129 12.46 -11.99 -4.38
N HIS A 130 13.08 -11.15 -5.20
CA HIS A 130 14.03 -10.16 -4.68
C HIS A 130 13.25 -9.11 -3.87
N TRP A 131 13.87 -8.58 -2.82
CA TRP A 131 13.27 -7.53 -2.00
C TRP A 131 12.87 -6.29 -2.83
N GLN A 132 13.59 -6.04 -3.93
CA GLN A 132 13.32 -4.95 -4.88
C GLN A 132 11.97 -5.12 -5.58
N ASP A 133 11.58 -6.34 -5.93
CA ASP A 133 10.33 -6.65 -6.63
C ASP A 133 9.11 -6.38 -5.75
N VAL A 134 9.25 -6.68 -4.46
CA VAL A 134 8.22 -6.43 -3.44
C VAL A 134 8.10 -4.93 -3.17
N LEU A 135 9.22 -4.22 -3.06
CA LEU A 135 9.23 -2.77 -2.86
C LEU A 135 8.59 -2.04 -4.05
N ALA A 136 8.97 -2.41 -5.28
CA ALA A 136 8.45 -1.81 -6.50
C ALA A 136 6.94 -2.07 -6.65
N GLY A 137 6.47 -3.29 -6.35
CA GLY A 137 5.05 -3.63 -6.29
C GLY A 137 4.29 -2.85 -5.21
N GLY A 138 4.89 -2.66 -4.04
CA GLY A 138 4.33 -1.86 -2.95
C GLY A 138 4.19 -0.38 -3.29
N ILE A 139 5.19 0.21 -3.95
CA ILE A 139 5.15 1.60 -4.43
C ILE A 139 4.05 1.78 -5.46
N LEU A 140 3.97 0.89 -6.46
CA LEU A 140 2.93 0.94 -7.50
C LEU A 140 1.52 0.84 -6.90
N GLY A 141 1.28 -0.14 -6.02
CA GLY A 141 -0.01 -0.32 -5.36
C GLY A 141 -0.40 0.87 -4.49
N SER A 142 0.56 1.42 -3.73
CA SER A 142 0.34 2.61 -2.89
C SER A 142 0.01 3.86 -3.71
N PHE A 143 0.70 4.05 -4.85
CA PHE A 143 0.47 5.16 -5.76
C PHE A 143 -0.94 5.12 -6.37
N ILE A 144 -1.37 3.95 -6.86
CA ILE A 144 -2.71 3.77 -7.43
C ILE A 144 -3.80 3.95 -6.35
N ALA A 145 -3.57 3.44 -5.13
CA ALA A 145 -4.49 3.64 -4.02
C ALA A 145 -4.67 5.13 -3.69
N PHE A 146 -3.57 5.88 -3.59
CA PHE A 146 -3.61 7.32 -3.38
C PHE A 146 -4.34 8.05 -4.50
N PHE A 147 -4.02 7.73 -5.75
CA PHE A 147 -4.61 8.37 -6.92
C PHE A 147 -6.12 8.14 -6.99
N THR A 148 -6.55 6.88 -6.89
CA THR A 148 -7.97 6.51 -6.96
C THR A 148 -8.76 7.07 -5.77
N PHE A 149 -8.18 7.10 -4.58
CA PHE A 149 -8.85 7.65 -3.40
C PHE A 149 -8.96 9.18 -3.43
N LYS A 150 -7.92 9.90 -3.85
CA LYS A 150 -7.94 11.37 -3.88
C LYS A 150 -8.72 11.92 -5.08
N PHE A 151 -8.42 11.43 -6.28
CA PHE A 151 -8.92 12.04 -7.52
C PHE A 151 -10.26 11.47 -7.97
N ILE A 152 -10.52 10.16 -7.78
CA ILE A 152 -11.77 9.53 -8.25
C ILE A 152 -12.85 9.57 -7.17
N LEU A 153 -12.52 9.25 -5.93
CA LEU A 153 -13.49 9.31 -4.82
C LEU A 153 -13.83 10.76 -4.42
N ASN A 154 -13.08 11.75 -4.93
CA ASN A 154 -13.23 13.17 -4.64
C ASN A 154 -13.38 13.40 -3.13
N TRP A 155 -12.28 13.20 -2.39
CA TRP A 155 -12.18 13.25 -0.91
C TRP A 155 -13.04 14.33 -0.25
N ARG A 156 -13.18 15.49 -0.90
CA ARG A 156 -13.96 16.64 -0.40
C ARG A 156 -15.44 16.33 -0.16
N HIS A 157 -16.03 15.37 -0.87
CA HIS A 157 -17.43 14.99 -0.68
C HIS A 157 -17.63 13.94 0.43
N TYR A 158 -16.59 13.16 0.74
CA TYR A 158 -16.60 12.09 1.74
C TYR A 158 -16.09 12.53 3.11
N SER A 159 -15.48 13.73 3.21
CA SER A 159 -15.34 14.40 4.51
C SER A 159 -16.69 14.32 5.21
N PRO A 160 -16.78 13.81 6.45
CA PRO A 160 -17.98 14.02 7.23
C PRO A 160 -18.22 15.52 7.16
N LYS A 161 -19.35 15.92 6.58
CA LYS A 161 -19.83 17.28 6.76
C LYS A 161 -20.04 17.36 8.26
N PHE A 162 -19.02 17.80 8.99
CA PHE A 162 -19.24 18.64 10.14
C PHE A 162 -19.99 19.84 9.55
N LEU A 163 -21.30 19.68 9.37
CA LEU A 163 -22.19 20.80 9.48
C LEU A 163 -21.79 21.38 10.84
N PRO A 164 -21.16 22.57 10.91
CA PRO A 164 -21.27 23.32 12.13
C PRO A 164 -22.78 23.36 12.37
N TYR A 165 -23.23 22.85 13.51
CA TYR A 165 -24.56 23.14 13.98
C TYR A 165 -24.66 24.66 13.95
N THR A 166 -25.25 25.21 12.88
CA THR A 166 -25.42 26.63 12.70
C THR A 166 -26.37 27.02 13.80
N VAL A 167 -25.82 27.63 14.85
CA VAL A 167 -26.55 28.32 15.92
C VAL A 167 -27.19 29.58 15.32
N SER A 168 -27.98 29.43 14.25
CA SER A 168 -28.67 30.51 13.55
C SER A 168 -30.17 30.52 13.83
N SER A 169 -30.66 29.63 14.70
CA SER A 169 -32.09 29.56 15.07
C SER A 169 -32.38 29.72 16.57
N LEU A 170 -31.39 30.05 17.42
CA LEU A 170 -31.72 30.49 18.78
C LEU A 170 -32.45 31.85 18.69
N PRO A 171 -33.68 31.97 19.23
CA PRO A 171 -34.30 33.27 19.42
C PRO A 171 -33.35 34.12 20.25
N ARG A 172 -33.06 35.31 19.74
CA ARG A 172 -32.17 36.29 20.35
C ARG A 172 -32.78 36.74 21.69
N THR A 173 -32.51 36.03 22.78
CA THR A 173 -32.83 36.56 24.12
C THR A 173 -31.89 37.74 24.38
N PRO A 174 -32.42 38.91 24.81
CA PRO A 174 -31.58 40.05 25.10
C PRO A 174 -30.71 39.79 26.34
N PRO A 175 -29.50 40.36 26.42
CA PRO A 175 -28.62 40.16 27.57
C PRO A 175 -29.15 40.97 28.76
N ILE A 176 -29.57 40.29 29.84
CA ILE A 176 -29.75 40.91 31.16
C ILE A 176 -28.46 40.68 31.94
N TYR A 177 -27.52 41.62 31.82
CA TYR A 177 -26.42 41.75 32.78
C TYR A 177 -26.78 42.88 33.76
N GLN A 178 -27.43 42.52 34.87
CA GLN A 178 -27.59 43.41 36.00
C GLN A 178 -26.66 42.94 37.12
N ARG A 179 -25.49 43.58 37.17
CA ARG A 179 -24.51 43.48 38.25
C ARG A 179 -25.14 44.01 39.54
N ARG A 180 -25.44 43.13 40.51
CA ARG A 180 -25.71 43.55 41.90
C ARG A 180 -24.51 43.14 42.77
N ASN A 181 -23.74 44.14 43.19
CA ASN A 181 -22.84 44.05 44.34
C ASN A 181 -23.69 43.74 45.57
N ILE A 182 -23.30 42.70 46.33
CA ILE A 182 -23.84 42.46 47.67
C ILE A 182 -22.66 42.63 48.62
N ASP A 183 -22.60 43.80 49.25
CA ASP A 183 -21.77 44.08 50.40
C ASP A 183 -22.22 43.21 51.59
N TYR A 184 -21.32 42.38 52.11
CA TYR A 184 -21.48 41.77 53.43
C TYR A 184 -20.91 42.73 54.48
N GLY A 185 -21.78 43.58 55.04
CA GLY A 185 -21.41 44.50 56.11
C GLY A 185 -22.61 44.86 56.99
N GLN A 186 -22.48 44.52 58.28
CA GLN A 186 -23.22 45.05 59.44
C GLN A 186 -24.62 44.50 59.71
N MET A 187 -24.64 43.41 60.49
CA MET A 187 -25.73 43.03 61.38
C MET A 187 -25.73 43.98 62.59
N LYS A 188 -26.73 44.87 62.69
CA LYS A 188 -27.13 45.51 63.95
C LYS A 188 -28.64 45.54 64.05
N ILE A 189 -29.15 44.78 65.02
CA ILE A 189 -30.52 44.78 65.52
C ILE A 189 -30.49 45.59 66.81
N ILE A 190 -31.20 46.73 66.83
CA ILE A 190 -32.01 47.19 67.97
C ILE A 190 -33.24 47.86 67.35
#